data_AF-A0A2A9FNK8-F1
#
_entry.id   AF-A0A2A9FNK8-F1
#
_cell.length_a   1.000
_cell.length_b   1.000
_cell.length_c   1.000
_cell.angle_alpha   90.00
_cell.angle_beta   90.00
_cell.angle_gamma   90.00
#
_symmetry.space_group_name_H-M   'P 1'
#
loop_
_entity.id
_entity.type
_entity.pdbx_description
1 polymer ?
#
loop_
_entity_poly.entity_id
_entity_poly.type
_entity_poly.pdbx_seq_one_letter_code
_entity_poly.pdbx_strand_id
1 'polypeptide(L)'
;MLGAQNLLLWNPSVMIELFFSTYISSSIRFLFLLAPFFVVTMFLALTRGLPADEKTAIIRRACISALVLGVILFFAGPLLFGAIGITLNSFRIGAGTLLFLTAISLVNNGTRSHATGLPDDNRDDIAVVPLAIPVMIGPATIGAILVYGAELKQVAAVAGGLLGLVSSLLILAVLLRLSGYLEKAMGKNGLNIMSKISGLILSAMAAEIVLTGLSGFIAASGLVAR
;
A
#
# COMPACT_ATOMS: atom_id res chain seq x y z
N MET A 1 -32.71 -16.01 -16.89
CA MET A 1 -32.42 -14.97 -15.87
C MET A 1 -31.01 -14.35 -15.96
N LEU A 2 -30.06 -14.90 -16.74
CA LEU A 2 -28.69 -14.37 -16.92
C LEU A 2 -28.58 -13.09 -17.78
N GLY A 3 -29.61 -12.73 -18.56
CA GLY A 3 -29.57 -11.56 -19.47
C GLY A 3 -29.75 -10.20 -18.78
N ALA A 4 -30.56 -10.12 -17.72
CA ALA A 4 -30.87 -8.86 -17.05
C ALA A 4 -29.72 -8.34 -16.15
N GLN A 5 -28.95 -9.25 -15.54
CA GLN A 5 -27.78 -8.88 -14.73
C GLN A 5 -26.62 -8.34 -15.58
N ASN A 6 -26.39 -8.90 -16.78
CA ASN A 6 -25.37 -8.37 -17.69
C ASN A 6 -25.73 -6.98 -18.22
N LEU A 7 -27.02 -6.69 -18.49
CA LEU A 7 -27.45 -5.36 -18.93
C LEU A 7 -27.26 -4.26 -17.87
N LEU A 8 -27.33 -4.60 -16.58
CA LEU A 8 -27.06 -3.67 -15.47
C LEU A 8 -25.57 -3.32 -15.33
N LEU A 9 -24.67 -4.26 -15.66
CA LEU A 9 -23.21 -4.05 -15.56
C LEU A 9 -22.67 -3.12 -16.66
N TRP A 10 -23.37 -3.00 -17.79
CA TRP A 10 -23.04 -2.06 -18.87
C TRP A 10 -23.83 -0.76 -18.80
N ASN A 11 -24.62 -0.56 -17.74
CA ASN A 11 -25.29 0.70 -17.52
C ASN A 11 -24.24 1.77 -17.15
N PRO A 12 -24.11 2.86 -17.93
CA PRO A 12 -23.10 3.89 -17.68
C PRO A 12 -23.16 4.47 -16.27
N SER A 13 -24.36 4.59 -15.67
CA SER A 13 -24.50 5.09 -14.30
C SER A 13 -23.89 4.14 -13.26
N VAL A 14 -24.14 2.83 -13.39
CA VAL A 14 -23.60 1.80 -12.50
C VAL A 14 -22.07 1.73 -12.62
N MET A 15 -21.54 1.85 -13.84
CA MET A 15 -20.09 1.88 -14.07
C MET A 15 -19.44 3.10 -13.42
N ILE A 16 -20.08 4.27 -13.51
CA ILE A 16 -19.61 5.51 -12.88
C ILE A 16 -19.63 5.38 -11.35
N GLU A 17 -20.71 4.87 -10.77
CA GLU A 17 -20.81 4.65 -9.32
C GLU A 17 -19.74 3.67 -8.82
N LEU A 18 -19.56 2.56 -9.53
CA LEU A 18 -18.54 1.57 -9.20
C LEU A 18 -17.13 2.19 -9.28
N PHE A 19 -16.85 2.98 -10.32
CA PHE A 19 -15.60 3.69 -10.46
C PHE A 19 -15.33 4.62 -9.28
N PHE A 20 -16.26 5.52 -8.94
CA PHE A 20 -16.07 6.50 -7.88
C PHE A 20 -15.96 5.84 -6.50
N SER A 21 -16.80 4.83 -6.23
CA SER A 21 -16.75 4.05 -5.00
C SER A 21 -15.40 3.33 -4.85
N THR A 22 -14.93 2.68 -5.92
CA THR A 22 -13.63 2.00 -5.92
C THR A 22 -12.50 3.00 -5.79
N TYR A 23 -12.56 4.13 -6.48
CA TYR A 23 -11.56 5.19 -6.40
C TYR A 23 -11.38 5.74 -4.99
N ILE A 24 -12.47 6.12 -4.32
CA ILE A 24 -12.42 6.70 -2.97
C ILE A 24 -11.88 5.68 -1.97
N SER A 25 -12.43 4.46 -1.98
CA SER A 25 -12.00 3.40 -1.07
C SER A 25 -10.54 3.00 -1.30
N SER A 26 -10.10 2.89 -2.55
CA SER A 26 -8.70 2.59 -2.90
C SER A 26 -7.75 3.69 -2.48
N SER A 27 -8.11 4.96 -2.67
CA SER A 27 -7.28 6.10 -2.29
C SER A 27 -6.97 6.05 -0.79
N ILE A 28 -7.98 5.78 0.04
CA ILE A 28 -7.83 5.66 1.49
C ILE A 28 -7.01 4.40 1.83
N ARG A 29 -7.37 3.25 1.24
CA ARG A 29 -6.70 1.96 1.49
C ARG A 29 -5.22 2.03 1.18
N PHE A 30 -4.84 2.52 0.00
CA PHE A 30 -3.44 2.65 -0.39
C PHE A 30 -2.70 3.72 0.41
N LEU A 31 -3.36 4.83 0.74
CA LEU A 31 -2.74 5.85 1.60
C LEU A 31 -2.31 5.25 2.93
N PHE A 32 -3.18 4.51 3.63
CA PHE A 32 -2.78 3.86 4.87
C PHE A 32 -1.77 2.73 4.65
N LEU A 33 -1.95 1.91 3.62
CA LEU A 33 -1.03 0.81 3.27
C LEU A 33 0.42 1.30 3.10
N LEU A 34 0.61 2.47 2.49
CA LEU A 34 1.92 3.10 2.30
C LEU A 34 2.52 3.66 3.61
N ALA A 35 1.81 3.58 4.75
CA ALA A 35 2.23 4.02 6.08
C ALA A 35 2.87 5.43 6.07
N PRO A 36 2.11 6.48 5.70
CA PRO A 36 2.66 7.76 5.25
C PRO A 36 3.48 8.45 6.34
N PHE A 37 3.07 8.34 7.61
CA PHE A 37 3.80 8.91 8.73
C PHE A 37 5.13 8.21 8.99
N PHE A 38 5.18 6.89 8.79
CA PHE A 38 6.44 6.14 8.84
C PHE A 38 7.38 6.60 7.72
N VAL A 39 6.88 6.69 6.49
CA VAL A 39 7.67 7.16 5.33
C VAL A 39 8.15 8.61 5.54
N VAL A 40 7.32 9.51 6.06
CA VAL A 40 7.70 10.88 6.41
C VAL A 40 8.85 10.89 7.42
N THR A 41 8.79 10.08 8.47
CA THR A 41 9.89 10.03 9.46
C THR A 41 11.18 9.47 8.89
N MET A 42 11.09 8.45 8.04
CA MET A 42 12.25 7.88 7.34
C MET A 42 12.88 8.91 6.41
N PHE A 43 12.05 9.62 5.64
CA PHE A 43 12.51 10.69 4.76
C PHE A 43 13.22 11.81 5.53
N LEU A 44 12.68 12.26 6.66
CA LEU A 44 13.31 13.28 7.50
C LEU A 44 14.65 12.83 8.06
N ALA A 45 14.77 11.55 8.44
CA ALA A 45 16.01 10.98 8.95
C ALA A 45 17.08 10.89 7.85
N LEU A 46 16.70 10.39 6.67
CA LEU A 46 17.58 10.15 5.52
C LEU A 46 18.03 11.43 4.81
N THR A 47 17.22 12.49 4.86
CA THR A 47 17.50 13.75 4.14
C THR A 47 17.94 14.89 5.04
N ARG A 48 18.32 14.57 6.28
CA ARG A 48 18.78 15.58 7.24
C ARG A 48 20.04 16.26 6.72
N GLY A 49 20.04 17.60 6.70
CA GLY A 49 21.17 18.40 6.20
C GLY A 49 21.24 18.57 4.68
N LEU A 50 20.37 17.90 3.91
CA LEU A 50 20.32 18.10 2.45
C LEU A 50 19.60 19.38 2.06
N PRO A 51 20.02 20.03 0.95
CA PRO A 51 19.33 21.19 0.40
C PRO A 51 17.96 20.82 -0.20
N ALA A 52 17.10 21.83 -0.42
CA ALA A 52 15.70 21.62 -0.77
C ALA A 52 15.49 21.01 -2.17
N ASP A 53 16.40 21.29 -3.09
CA ASP A 53 16.44 20.74 -4.45
C ASP A 53 16.79 19.24 -4.43
N GLU A 54 17.81 18.83 -3.68
CA GLU A 54 18.16 17.41 -3.49
C GLU A 54 16.99 16.63 -2.87
N LYS A 55 16.34 17.19 -1.83
CA LYS A 55 15.14 16.61 -1.22
C LYS A 55 14.01 16.40 -2.23
N THR A 56 13.77 17.40 -3.07
CA THR A 56 12.72 17.34 -4.09
C THR A 56 13.03 16.28 -5.15
N ALA A 57 14.30 16.13 -5.52
CA ALA A 57 14.75 15.08 -6.43
C ALA A 57 14.54 13.68 -5.83
N ILE A 58 14.87 13.48 -4.54
CA ILE A 58 14.65 12.23 -3.82
C ILE A 58 13.16 11.86 -3.78
N ILE A 59 12.28 12.81 -3.40
CA ILE A 59 10.83 12.58 -3.37
C ILE A 59 10.33 12.15 -4.74
N ARG A 60 10.73 12.86 -5.80
CA ARG A 60 10.30 12.55 -7.16
C ARG A 60 10.74 11.15 -7.58
N ARG A 61 12.02 10.82 -7.40
CA ARG A 61 12.57 9.50 -7.75
C ARG A 61 11.87 8.39 -6.96
N ALA A 62 11.71 8.54 -5.64
CA ALA A 62 11.10 7.53 -4.80
C ALA A 62 9.62 7.29 -5.14
N CYS A 63 8.83 8.35 -5.33
CA CYS A 63 7.42 8.24 -5.70
C CYS A 63 7.22 7.68 -7.12
N ILE A 64 8.07 8.04 -8.08
CA ILE A 64 8.02 7.46 -9.44
C ILE A 64 8.36 5.97 -9.39
N SER A 65 9.42 5.58 -8.67
CA SER A 65 9.77 4.16 -8.50
C SER A 65 8.64 3.38 -7.84
N ALA A 66 8.05 3.91 -6.77
CA ALA A 66 6.92 3.29 -6.09
C ALA A 66 5.68 3.19 -6.99
N LEU A 67 5.43 4.19 -7.85
CA LEU A 67 4.34 4.18 -8.83
C LEU A 67 4.55 3.09 -9.88
N VAL A 68 5.73 3.04 -10.50
CA VAL A 68 6.04 2.04 -11.53
C VAL A 68 5.92 0.62 -10.96
N LEU A 69 6.52 0.37 -9.79
CA LEU A 69 6.42 -0.92 -9.11
C LEU A 69 4.97 -1.23 -8.72
N GLY A 70 4.26 -0.28 -8.15
CA GLY A 70 2.87 -0.45 -7.74
C GLY A 70 1.96 -0.82 -8.91
N VAL A 71 2.10 -0.15 -10.05
CA VAL A 71 1.33 -0.45 -11.27
C VAL A 71 1.68 -1.84 -11.81
N ILE A 72 2.96 -2.22 -11.85
CA ILE A 72 3.36 -3.56 -12.28
C ILE A 72 2.74 -4.62 -11.36
N LEU A 73 2.87 -4.45 -10.05
CA LEU A 73 2.34 -5.38 -9.06
C LEU A 73 0.81 -5.47 -9.11
N PHE A 74 0.13 -4.36 -9.41
CA PHE A 74 -1.34 -4.34 -9.53
C PHE A 74 -1.84 -5.33 -10.60
N PHE A 75 -1.08 -5.55 -11.66
CA PHE A 75 -1.46 -6.49 -12.73
C PHE A 75 -0.75 -7.85 -12.66
N ALA A 76 0.32 -7.97 -11.88
CA ALA A 76 1.15 -9.17 -11.85
C ALA A 76 0.52 -10.36 -11.11
N GLY A 77 -0.42 -10.14 -10.20
CA GLY A 77 -0.98 -11.16 -9.30
C GLY A 77 -1.39 -12.47 -9.99
N PRO A 78 -2.38 -12.46 -10.90
CA PRO A 78 -2.86 -13.68 -11.56
C PRO A 78 -1.77 -14.47 -12.28
N LEU A 79 -0.84 -13.79 -12.96
CA LEU A 79 0.29 -14.38 -13.66
C LEU A 79 1.25 -15.07 -12.68
N LEU A 80 1.62 -14.38 -11.59
CA LEU A 80 2.51 -14.93 -10.57
C LEU A 80 1.90 -16.12 -9.85
N PHE A 81 0.61 -16.04 -9.49
CA PHE A 81 -0.08 -17.13 -8.79
C PHE A 81 -0.16 -18.39 -9.66
N GLY A 82 -0.47 -18.22 -10.95
CA GLY A 82 -0.49 -19.32 -11.91
C GLY A 82 0.89 -19.96 -12.13
N ALA A 83 1.95 -19.15 -12.20
CA ALA A 83 3.31 -19.65 -12.40
C ALA A 83 3.85 -20.45 -11.21
N ILE A 84 3.50 -20.07 -9.98
CA ILE A 84 3.97 -20.73 -8.75
C ILE A 84 3.01 -21.86 -8.32
N GLY A 85 1.79 -21.90 -8.85
CA GLY A 85 0.80 -22.93 -8.52
C GLY A 85 0.09 -22.67 -7.17
N ILE A 86 -0.11 -21.41 -6.79
CA ILE A 86 -0.79 -21.03 -5.56
C ILE A 86 -2.14 -20.35 -5.86
N THR A 87 -3.09 -20.47 -4.93
CA THR A 87 -4.39 -19.79 -5.06
C THR A 87 -4.33 -18.36 -4.52
N LEU A 88 -5.20 -17.49 -5.02
CA LEU A 88 -5.39 -16.14 -4.45
C LEU A 88 -5.73 -16.20 -2.96
N ASN A 89 -6.54 -17.19 -2.53
CA ASN A 89 -6.91 -17.36 -1.12
C ASN A 89 -5.70 -17.73 -0.25
N SER A 90 -4.83 -18.63 -0.71
CA SER A 90 -3.57 -18.96 -0.02
C SER A 90 -2.64 -17.75 0.05
N PHE A 91 -2.53 -16.99 -1.05
CA PHE A 91 -1.69 -15.80 -1.09
C PHE A 91 -2.23 -14.68 -0.16
N ARG A 92 -3.55 -14.50 -0.07
CA ARG A 92 -4.18 -13.58 0.91
C ARG A 92 -3.73 -13.87 2.33
N ILE A 93 -3.75 -15.14 2.75
CA ILE A 93 -3.31 -15.52 4.11
C ILE A 93 -1.86 -15.08 4.33
N GLY A 94 -0.94 -15.42 3.41
CA GLY A 94 0.47 -15.04 3.52
C GLY A 94 0.72 -13.52 3.48
N ALA A 95 0.14 -12.82 2.51
CA ALA A 95 0.24 -11.36 2.38
C ALA A 95 -0.34 -10.62 3.58
N GLY A 96 -1.50 -11.08 4.07
CA GLY A 96 -2.13 -10.59 5.28
C GLY A 96 -1.25 -10.80 6.51
N THR A 97 -0.62 -11.96 6.68
CA THR A 97 0.35 -12.21 7.77
C THR A 97 1.53 -11.24 7.73
N LEU A 98 2.16 -11.02 6.56
CA LEU A 98 3.26 -10.07 6.43
C LEU A 98 2.81 -8.63 6.74
N LEU A 99 1.60 -8.25 6.33
CA LEU A 99 1.02 -6.95 6.68
C LEU A 99 0.76 -6.83 8.18
N PHE A 100 0.32 -7.91 8.84
CA PHE A 100 0.12 -7.97 10.29
C PHE A 100 1.44 -7.78 11.05
N LEU A 101 2.52 -8.44 10.60
CA LEU A 101 3.86 -8.26 11.18
C LEU A 101 4.36 -6.82 11.00
N THR A 102 4.11 -6.21 9.85
CA THR A 102 4.44 -4.80 9.59
C THR A 102 3.65 -3.88 10.51
N ALA A 103 2.35 -4.13 10.69
CA ALA A 103 1.49 -3.42 11.62
C ALA A 103 2.02 -3.47 13.06
N ILE A 104 2.38 -4.67 13.53
CA ILE A 104 2.97 -4.88 14.86
C ILE A 104 4.27 -4.11 15.01
N SER A 105 5.16 -4.14 13.99
CA SER A 105 6.41 -3.38 14.02
C SER A 105 6.15 -1.88 14.17
N LEU A 106 5.18 -1.33 13.44
CA LEU A 106 4.79 0.08 13.57
C LEU A 106 4.23 0.41 14.95
N VAL A 107 3.40 -0.45 15.54
CA VAL A 107 2.84 -0.25 16.88
C VAL A 107 3.92 -0.31 17.96
N ASN A 108 4.84 -1.27 17.87
CA ASN A 108 5.90 -1.48 18.85
C ASN A 108 7.00 -0.41 18.74
N ASN A 109 7.61 -0.32 17.56
CA ASN A 109 8.84 0.42 17.33
C ASN A 109 8.59 1.85 16.85
N GLY A 110 7.38 2.12 16.33
CA GLY A 110 7.05 3.39 15.69
C GLY A 110 8.14 3.80 14.71
N THR A 111 8.67 5.01 14.92
CA THR A 111 9.65 5.62 14.02
C THR A 111 11.09 5.53 14.56
N ARG A 112 11.31 4.84 15.69
CA ARG A 112 12.55 4.91 16.48
C ARG A 112 13.65 3.93 16.05
N SER A 113 13.32 2.85 15.36
CA SER A 113 14.26 1.74 15.09
C SER A 113 14.88 1.72 13.69
N HIS A 114 14.40 2.54 12.75
CA HIS A 114 14.77 2.39 11.33
C HIS A 114 15.77 3.43 10.81
N ALA A 115 16.13 4.44 11.62
CA ALA A 115 17.11 5.47 11.25
C ALA A 115 18.56 5.14 11.68
N THR A 116 18.75 4.20 12.61
CA THR A 116 20.06 3.82 13.15
C THR A 116 20.58 2.58 12.42
N GLY A 117 21.37 2.76 11.36
CA GLY A 117 21.99 1.66 10.62
C GLY A 117 22.03 1.82 9.09
N LEU A 118 21.72 3.01 8.57
CA LEU A 118 21.80 3.28 7.14
C LEU A 118 23.26 3.59 6.75
N PRO A 119 23.80 2.98 5.69
CA PRO A 119 25.15 3.29 5.20
C PRO A 119 25.28 4.79 4.88
N ASP A 120 26.41 5.37 5.27
CA ASP A 120 26.74 6.79 5.00
C ASP A 120 27.19 7.02 3.54
N ASP A 121 27.27 5.94 2.74
CA ASP A 121 27.79 5.97 1.37
C ASP A 121 26.66 5.89 0.33
N ASN A 122 26.70 6.85 -0.59
CA ASN A 122 25.82 7.11 -1.74
C ASN A 122 24.44 7.77 -1.51
N ARG A 123 24.40 9.08 -1.78
CA ARG A 123 23.18 9.91 -1.79
C ARG A 123 22.19 9.55 -2.91
N ASP A 124 22.68 9.04 -4.03
CA ASP A 124 21.85 8.59 -5.15
C ASP A 124 21.06 7.31 -4.82
N ASP A 125 21.59 6.46 -3.93
CA ASP A 125 20.93 5.22 -3.52
C ASP A 125 19.73 5.48 -2.62
N ILE A 126 19.75 6.53 -1.77
CA ILE A 126 18.69 6.84 -0.78
C ILE A 126 17.27 6.84 -1.38
N ALA A 127 17.11 7.33 -2.60
CA ALA A 127 15.81 7.43 -3.26
C ALA A 127 15.23 6.06 -3.66
N VAL A 128 16.09 5.10 -4.04
CA VAL A 128 15.69 3.76 -4.47
C VAL A 128 15.78 2.77 -3.30
N VAL A 129 16.88 2.83 -2.54
CA VAL A 129 17.18 2.06 -1.34
C VAL A 129 17.59 3.01 -0.20
N PRO A 130 16.82 3.15 0.90
CA PRO A 130 15.68 2.33 1.31
C PRO A 130 14.30 2.93 0.96
N LEU A 131 14.23 4.14 0.40
CA LEU A 131 12.99 4.93 0.48
C LEU A 131 11.86 4.38 -0.41
N ALA A 132 12.13 4.09 -1.68
CA ALA A 132 11.15 3.40 -2.53
C ALA A 132 11.01 1.92 -2.14
N ILE A 133 12.13 1.20 -2.06
CA ILE A 133 12.21 -0.17 -1.57
C ILE A 133 13.22 -0.18 -0.42
N PRO A 134 12.89 -0.69 0.79
CA PRO A 134 11.64 -1.37 1.17
C PRO A 134 10.61 -0.47 1.87
N VAL A 135 10.86 0.84 2.04
CA VAL A 135 10.03 1.67 2.93
C VAL A 135 8.63 1.93 2.36
N MET A 136 8.48 2.34 1.10
CA MET A 136 7.17 2.52 0.48
C MET A 136 6.59 1.19 -0.04
N ILE A 137 7.36 0.46 -0.84
CA ILE A 137 6.97 -0.81 -1.47
C ILE A 137 7.72 -1.97 -0.80
N GLY A 138 7.40 -2.22 0.47
CA GLY A 138 7.92 -3.35 1.23
C GLY A 138 7.18 -4.67 0.93
N PRO A 139 7.65 -5.82 1.46
CA PRO A 139 7.04 -7.13 1.21
C PRO A 139 5.53 -7.20 1.51
N ALA A 140 5.09 -6.53 2.58
CA ALA A 140 3.68 -6.43 2.94
C ALA A 140 2.86 -5.61 1.92
N THR A 141 3.37 -4.44 1.53
CA THR A 141 2.74 -3.59 0.50
C THR A 141 2.66 -4.31 -0.84
N ILE A 142 3.73 -5.02 -1.22
CA ILE A 142 3.78 -5.85 -2.43
C ILE A 142 2.65 -6.88 -2.43
N GLY A 143 2.55 -7.66 -1.35
CA GLY A 143 1.49 -8.67 -1.22
C GLY A 143 0.09 -8.06 -1.27
N ALA A 144 -0.14 -6.95 -0.57
CA ALA A 144 -1.44 -6.28 -0.54
C ALA A 144 -1.84 -5.70 -1.92
N ILE A 145 -0.92 -5.12 -2.69
CA ILE A 145 -1.20 -4.64 -4.05
C ILE A 145 -1.54 -5.79 -4.99
N LEU A 146 -0.77 -6.89 -4.92
CA LEU A 146 -1.01 -8.09 -5.73
C LEU A 146 -2.39 -8.71 -5.46
N VAL A 147 -2.77 -8.83 -4.18
CA VAL A 147 -4.11 -9.28 -3.78
C VAL A 147 -5.17 -8.34 -4.31
N TYR A 148 -5.01 -7.04 -4.09
CA TYR A 148 -6.01 -6.05 -4.46
C TYR A 148 -6.27 -6.00 -5.96
N GLY A 149 -5.20 -5.99 -6.77
CA GLY A 149 -5.32 -6.02 -8.23
C GLY A 149 -5.98 -7.29 -8.76
N ALA A 150 -5.71 -8.44 -8.14
CA ALA A 150 -6.33 -9.72 -8.51
C ALA A 150 -7.83 -9.83 -8.13
N GLU A 151 -8.33 -8.98 -7.22
CA GLU A 151 -9.74 -8.94 -6.82
C GLU A 151 -10.62 -8.19 -7.84
N LEU A 152 -10.05 -7.21 -8.54
CA LEU A 152 -10.80 -6.33 -9.43
C LEU A 152 -10.99 -6.96 -10.81
N LYS A 153 -12.24 -7.30 -11.13
CA LYS A 153 -12.59 -7.93 -12.43
C LYS A 153 -13.20 -6.97 -13.44
N GLN A 154 -13.81 -5.88 -12.97
CA GLN A 154 -14.53 -4.93 -13.82
C GLN A 154 -13.64 -3.76 -14.20
N VAL A 155 -13.69 -3.33 -15.46
CA VAL A 155 -12.83 -2.25 -16.01
C VAL A 155 -12.99 -0.95 -15.22
N ALA A 156 -14.21 -0.57 -14.85
CA ALA A 156 -14.48 0.61 -14.05
C ALA A 156 -13.83 0.55 -12.65
N ALA A 157 -13.88 -0.63 -12.01
CA ALA A 157 -13.25 -0.84 -10.71
C ALA A 157 -11.72 -0.84 -10.83
N VAL A 158 -11.15 -1.46 -11.87
CA VAL A 158 -9.71 -1.43 -12.17
C VAL A 158 -9.23 0.01 -12.37
N ALA A 159 -9.95 0.80 -13.16
CA ALA A 159 -9.63 2.21 -13.39
C ALA A 159 -9.70 3.04 -12.10
N GLY A 160 -10.75 2.84 -11.29
CA GLY A 160 -10.88 3.48 -9.98
C GLY A 160 -9.75 3.10 -9.03
N GLY A 161 -9.41 1.81 -8.97
CA GLY A 161 -8.33 1.27 -8.14
C GLY A 161 -6.96 1.83 -8.51
N LEU A 162 -6.64 1.88 -9.80
CA LEU A 162 -5.40 2.49 -10.30
C LEU A 162 -5.33 3.98 -9.98
N LEU A 163 -6.41 4.73 -10.20
CA LEU A 163 -6.43 6.15 -9.83
C LEU A 163 -6.30 6.35 -8.32
N GLY A 164 -6.84 5.44 -7.50
CA GLY A 164 -6.64 5.45 -6.06
C GLY A 164 -5.19 5.21 -5.64
N LEU A 165 -4.49 4.29 -6.33
CA LEU A 165 -3.05 4.08 -6.11
C LEU A 165 -2.27 5.36 -6.48
N VAL A 166 -2.53 5.93 -7.66
CA VAL A 166 -1.88 7.17 -8.11
C VAL A 166 -2.16 8.33 -7.16
N SER A 167 -3.41 8.55 -6.76
CA SER A 167 -3.79 9.63 -5.84
C SER A 167 -3.13 9.46 -4.48
N SER A 168 -3.05 8.24 -3.94
CA SER A 168 -2.38 7.97 -2.66
C SER A 168 -0.89 8.30 -2.69
N LEU A 169 -0.20 7.99 -3.80
CA LEU A 169 1.21 8.32 -4.00
C LEU A 169 1.42 9.84 -4.18
N LEU A 170 0.50 10.52 -4.85
CA LEU A 170 0.52 11.98 -4.95
C LEU A 170 0.33 12.64 -3.58
N ILE A 171 -0.62 12.15 -2.77
CA ILE A 171 -0.82 12.61 -1.40
C ILE A 171 0.45 12.36 -0.57
N LEU A 172 1.05 11.18 -0.67
CA LEU A 172 2.31 10.87 -0.01
C LEU A 172 3.44 11.82 -0.44
N ALA A 173 3.58 12.11 -1.73
CA ALA A 173 4.57 13.06 -2.24
C ALA A 173 4.39 14.46 -1.65
N VAL A 174 3.12 14.91 -1.49
CA VAL A 174 2.79 16.17 -0.83
C VAL A 174 3.19 16.12 0.65
N LEU A 175 2.86 15.05 1.37
CA LEU A 175 3.25 14.87 2.77
C LEU A 175 4.78 14.89 2.94
N LEU A 176 5.52 14.29 2.01
CA LEU A 176 6.99 14.32 2.01
C LEU A 176 7.55 15.72 1.75
N ARG A 177 6.95 16.49 0.83
CA ARG A 177 7.33 17.91 0.64
C ARG A 177 7.05 18.74 1.89
N LEU A 178 5.96 18.46 2.58
CA LEU A 178 5.56 19.13 3.82
C LEU A 178 6.20 18.52 5.07
N SER A 179 7.08 17.53 4.94
CA SER A 179 7.64 16.76 6.06
C SER A 179 8.26 17.65 7.14
N GLY A 180 9.00 18.69 6.77
CA GLY A 180 9.57 19.64 7.72
C GLY A 180 8.53 20.48 8.48
N TYR A 181 7.40 20.80 7.83
CA TYR A 181 6.27 21.46 8.50
C TYR A 181 5.54 20.49 9.43
N LEU A 182 5.35 19.24 9.00
CA LEU A 182 4.76 18.18 9.82
C LEU A 182 5.60 17.92 11.08
N GLU A 183 6.93 17.85 10.95
CA GLU A 183 7.83 17.70 12.09
C GLU A 183 7.73 18.88 13.05
N LYS A 184 7.65 20.12 12.54
CA LYS A 184 7.49 21.32 13.39
C LYS A 184 6.13 21.36 14.10
N ALA A 185 5.06 20.97 13.42
CA ALA A 185 3.70 21.02 13.96
C ALA A 185 3.43 19.91 14.98
N MET A 186 3.93 18.69 14.73
CA MET A 186 3.62 17.51 15.54
C MET A 186 4.76 17.07 16.47
N GLY A 187 5.99 17.49 16.17
CA GLY A 187 7.18 16.97 16.80
C GLY A 187 7.45 15.49 16.49
N LYS A 188 8.62 15.01 16.93
CA LYS A 188 9.02 13.60 16.78
C LYS A 188 8.05 12.63 17.48
N ASN A 189 7.53 13.03 18.65
CA ASN A 189 6.57 12.22 19.40
C ASN A 189 5.22 12.13 18.69
N GLY A 190 4.71 13.23 18.11
CA GLY A 190 3.45 13.22 17.38
C GLY A 190 3.50 12.37 16.12
N LEU A 191 4.58 12.48 15.32
CA LEU A 191 4.80 11.60 14.16
C LEU A 191 4.89 10.12 14.57
N ASN A 192 5.55 9.82 15.69
CA ASN A 192 5.62 8.47 16.23
C ASN A 192 4.24 7.94 16.65
N ILE A 193 3.39 8.77 17.27
CA ILE A 193 2.01 8.37 17.62
C ILE A 193 1.18 8.10 16.35
N MET A 194 1.27 8.96 15.33
CA MET A 194 0.54 8.75 14.06
C MET A 194 1.01 7.49 13.32
N SER A 195 2.30 7.18 13.39
CA SER A 195 2.83 5.91 12.87
C SER A 195 2.23 4.71 13.59
N LYS A 196 2.10 4.74 14.91
CA LYS A 196 1.44 3.68 15.69
C LYS A 196 -0.05 3.55 15.37
N ILE A 197 -0.77 4.66 15.18
CA ILE A 197 -2.18 4.66 14.76
C ILE A 197 -2.32 4.02 13.37
N SER A 198 -1.41 4.34 12.45
CA SER A 198 -1.36 3.70 11.12
C SER A 198 -1.15 2.20 11.25
N GLY A 199 -0.28 1.76 12.17
CA GLY A 199 -0.09 0.35 12.51
C GLY A 199 -1.38 -0.32 12.97
N LEU A 200 -2.18 0.33 13.82
CA LEU A 200 -3.48 -0.20 14.26
C LEU A 200 -4.44 -0.39 13.06
N ILE A 201 -4.52 0.59 12.14
CA ILE A 201 -5.33 0.48 10.93
C ILE A 201 -4.83 -0.66 10.02
N LEU A 202 -3.51 -0.77 9.85
CA LEU A 202 -2.90 -1.85 9.06
C LEU A 202 -3.18 -3.23 9.64
N SER A 203 -3.23 -3.37 10.97
CA SER A 203 -3.60 -4.65 11.60
C SER A 203 -5.04 -5.06 11.26
N ALA A 204 -5.98 -4.11 11.23
CA ALA A 204 -7.35 -4.37 10.81
C ALA A 204 -7.43 -4.76 9.33
N MET A 205 -6.71 -4.05 8.46
CA MET A 205 -6.61 -4.41 7.03
C MET A 205 -5.99 -5.79 6.83
N ALA A 206 -4.95 -6.12 7.61
CA ALA A 206 -4.31 -7.42 7.57
C ALA A 206 -5.26 -8.53 8.03
N ALA A 207 -6.00 -8.31 9.12
CA ALA A 207 -7.04 -9.24 9.58
C ALA A 207 -8.07 -9.50 8.46
N GLU A 208 -8.57 -8.45 7.83
CA GLU A 208 -9.57 -8.56 6.75
C GLU A 208 -9.05 -9.40 5.58
N ILE A 209 -7.79 -9.17 5.14
CA ILE A 209 -7.16 -9.95 4.07
C ILE A 209 -7.05 -11.43 4.48
N VAL A 210 -6.59 -11.72 5.70
CA VAL A 210 -6.45 -13.09 6.21
C VAL A 210 -7.81 -13.79 6.30
N LEU A 211 -8.82 -13.13 6.88
CA LEU A 211 -10.17 -13.69 7.04
C LEU A 211 -10.86 -13.94 5.70
N THR A 212 -10.65 -13.05 4.73
CA THR A 212 -11.13 -13.23 3.35
C THR A 212 -10.43 -14.43 2.66
N GLY A 213 -9.13 -14.60 2.90
CA GLY A 213 -8.39 -15.76 2.41
C GLY A 213 -8.87 -17.07 3.04
N LEU A 214 -9.08 -17.07 4.36
CA LEU A 214 -9.55 -18.23 5.11
C LEU A 214 -10.97 -18.63 4.72
N SER A 215 -11.90 -17.68 4.64
CA SER A 215 -13.28 -17.94 4.22
C SER A 215 -13.33 -18.50 2.79
N GLY A 216 -12.55 -17.91 1.87
CA GLY A 216 -12.43 -18.40 0.50
C GLY A 216 -11.81 -19.81 0.41
N PHE A 217 -10.82 -20.12 1.26
CA PHE A 217 -10.21 -21.44 1.32
C PHE A 217 -11.18 -22.50 1.83
N ILE A 218 -11.88 -22.20 2.94
CA ILE A 218 -12.87 -23.09 3.54
C ILE A 218 -14.00 -23.38 2.54
N ALA A 219 -14.55 -22.34 1.89
CA ALA A 219 -15.61 -22.49 0.90
C ALA A 219 -15.16 -23.36 -0.30
N ALA A 220 -13.92 -23.20 -0.76
CA ALA A 220 -13.38 -23.99 -1.87
C ALA A 220 -13.10 -25.46 -1.49
N SER A 221 -12.79 -25.74 -0.22
CA SER A 221 -12.46 -27.07 0.28
C SER A 221 -13.68 -27.98 0.55
N GLY A 222 -14.91 -27.45 0.48
CA GLY A 222 -16.13 -28.20 0.77
C GLY A 222 -16.38 -28.53 2.25
N LEU A 223 -15.52 -28.05 3.17
CA LEU A 223 -15.60 -28.31 4.62
C LEU A 223 -16.88 -27.77 5.29
N VAL A 224 -17.60 -26.84 4.66
CA VAL A 224 -18.84 -26.21 5.18
C VAL A 224 -20.11 -26.74 4.49
N ALA A 225 -19.97 -27.65 3.52
CA ALA A 225 -21.11 -28.32 2.88
C ALA A 225 -21.39 -29.68 3.54
N ARG A 226 -21.71 -29.68 4.85
CA ARG A 226 -22.42 -30.76 5.55
C ARG A 226 -23.25 -30.20 6.70
#